data_AF-A0A1C6E8R8-F1
#
_entry.id   AF-A0A1C6E8R8-F1
#
_cell.length_a   1.000
_cell.length_b   1.000
_cell.length_c   1.000
_cell.angle_alpha   90.00
_cell.angle_beta   90.00
_cell.angle_gamma   90.00
#
_symmetry.space_group_name_H-M   'P 1'
#
loop_
_entity.id
_entity.type
_entity.pdbx_description
1 polymer ?
#
loop_
_entity_poly.entity_id
_entity_poly.type
_entity_poly.pdbx_seq_one_letter_code
_entity_poly.pdbx_strand_id
1 'polypeptide(L)'
;MAVGTAEGDLAVKVLDEYVKDFQKRNPMLRVFGCYLHQDEATPHLHIDFIPYVTDWKGKGMDTRVSLKQALKSLGFQGGNKHDTELNQWMNHEKKVLAESAKQHGIEWEQKGTHEEHLDVYNFKKKERKK
;
A
#
# COMPACT_ATOMS: atom_id res chain seq x y z
N MET A 1 13.81 14.23 -12.15
CA MET A 1 12.39 14.38 -11.74
C MET A 1 11.58 13.56 -12.71
N ALA A 2 10.71 12.66 -12.24
CA ALA A 2 9.89 11.79 -13.09
C ALA A 2 8.50 12.38 -13.37
N VAL A 3 8.00 13.26 -12.49
CA VAL A 3 6.79 14.06 -12.77
C VAL A 3 6.97 14.84 -14.08
N GLY A 4 5.97 14.80 -14.96
CA GLY A 4 5.97 15.49 -16.24
C GLY A 4 6.73 14.78 -17.36
N THR A 5 7.28 13.58 -17.12
CA THR A 5 7.80 12.69 -18.17
C THR A 5 6.74 11.68 -18.61
N ALA A 6 6.93 11.06 -19.78
CA ALA A 6 6.03 10.03 -20.28
C ALA A 6 5.91 8.83 -19.31
N GLU A 7 7.01 8.44 -18.66
CA GLU A 7 7.03 7.39 -17.65
C GLU A 7 6.28 7.81 -16.38
N GLY A 8 6.39 9.08 -15.98
CA GLY A 8 5.62 9.64 -14.87
C GLY A 8 4.12 9.61 -15.14
N ASP A 9 3.70 10.03 -16.34
CA ASP A 9 2.29 9.99 -16.75
C ASP A 9 1.76 8.55 -16.80
N LEU A 10 2.60 7.59 -17.18
CA LEU A 10 2.25 6.18 -17.15
C LEU A 10 2.07 5.67 -15.72
N ALA A 11 2.97 6.05 -14.80
CA ALA A 11 2.84 5.71 -13.39
C ALA A 11 1.55 6.29 -12.78
N VAL A 12 1.18 7.53 -13.14
CA VAL A 12 -0.09 8.15 -12.73
C VAL A 12 -1.29 7.32 -13.17
N LYS A 13 -1.33 6.85 -14.43
CA LYS A 13 -2.42 5.99 -14.93
C LYS A 13 -2.52 4.68 -14.15
N VAL A 14 -1.38 4.01 -13.92
CA VAL A 14 -1.33 2.76 -13.16
C VAL A 14 -1.84 2.95 -11.73
N LEU A 15 -1.43 4.04 -11.05
CA LEU A 15 -1.86 4.33 -9.68
C LEU A 15 -3.35 4.67 -9.60
N ASP A 16 -3.88 5.42 -10.57
CA ASP A 16 -5.31 5.75 -10.69
C ASP A 16 -6.17 4.49 -10.92
N GLU A 17 -5.74 3.59 -11.79
CA GLU A 17 -6.42 2.31 -12.02
C GLU A 17 -6.41 1.42 -10.79
N TYR A 18 -5.25 1.27 -10.14
CA TYR A 18 -5.08 0.45 -8.95
C TYR A 18 -6.02 0.86 -7.80
N VAL A 19 -6.20 2.17 -7.60
CA VAL A 19 -6.93 2.70 -6.44
C VAL A 19 -8.45 2.62 -6.58
N LYS A 20 -8.98 2.62 -7.81
CA LYS A 20 -10.44 2.55 -8.09
C LYS A 20 -11.12 1.37 -7.41
N ASP A 21 -10.45 0.23 -7.33
CA ASP A 21 -10.97 -0.98 -6.69
C ASP A 21 -10.43 -1.23 -5.27
N PHE A 22 -9.61 -0.32 -4.71
CA PHE A 22 -8.94 -0.55 -3.43
C PHE A 22 -9.93 -0.79 -2.28
N GLN A 23 -10.94 0.06 -2.12
CA GLN A 23 -11.95 -0.09 -1.06
C GLN A 23 -12.78 -1.37 -1.21
N LYS A 24 -13.03 -1.81 -2.45
CA LYS A 24 -13.77 -3.04 -2.76
C LYS A 24 -12.97 -4.28 -2.38
N ARG A 25 -11.65 -4.29 -2.63
CA ARG A 25 -10.75 -5.37 -2.19
C ARG A 25 -10.54 -5.37 -0.67
N ASN A 26 -10.66 -4.20 -0.04
CA ASN A 26 -10.37 -3.99 1.38
C ASN A 26 -11.59 -3.49 2.17
N PRO A 27 -12.71 -4.26 2.23
CA PRO A 27 -13.94 -3.81 2.88
C PRO A 27 -13.82 -3.50 4.38
N MET A 28 -12.79 -4.03 5.05
CA MET A 28 -12.53 -3.77 6.48
C MET A 28 -11.56 -2.60 6.72
N LEU A 29 -11.09 -1.96 5.65
CA LEU A 29 -10.25 -0.76 5.70
C LEU A 29 -11.07 0.40 5.15
N ARG A 30 -11.69 1.18 6.05
CA ARG A 30 -12.50 2.33 5.64
C ARG A 30 -11.56 3.45 5.16
N VAL A 31 -11.48 3.65 3.85
CA VAL A 31 -10.71 4.75 3.25
C VAL A 31 -11.40 6.08 3.58
N PHE A 32 -10.62 7.05 4.07
CA PHE A 32 -11.09 8.41 4.32
C PHE A 32 -10.27 9.47 3.57
N GLY A 33 -9.10 9.10 3.07
CA GLY A 33 -8.23 9.97 2.27
C GLY A 33 -7.55 9.18 1.17
N CYS A 34 -7.43 9.79 -0.01
CA CYS A 34 -6.68 9.24 -1.13
C CYS A 34 -6.08 10.39 -1.94
N TYR A 35 -4.75 10.45 -1.99
CA TYR A 35 -4.02 11.60 -2.54
C TYR A 35 -2.96 11.12 -3.52
N LEU A 36 -3.12 11.47 -4.79
CA LEU A 36 -2.12 11.24 -5.82
C LEU A 36 -1.29 12.50 -6.03
N HIS A 37 -0.06 12.50 -5.55
CA HIS A 37 0.87 13.61 -5.69
C HIS A 37 1.58 13.57 -7.04
N GLN A 38 1.55 14.71 -7.73
CA GLN A 38 2.25 14.96 -8.99
C GLN A 38 3.05 16.26 -8.91
N ASP A 39 3.32 16.77 -7.71
CA ASP A 39 4.05 18.01 -7.42
C ASP A 39 5.42 17.75 -6.77
N GLU A 40 5.82 16.47 -6.68
CA GLU A 40 7.08 16.02 -6.09
C GLU A 40 8.02 15.36 -7.12
N ALA A 41 9.08 14.68 -6.65
CA ALA A 41 10.07 14.08 -7.55
C ALA A 41 9.53 12.92 -8.39
N THR A 42 8.61 12.15 -7.82
CA THR A 42 7.99 10.96 -8.42
C THR A 42 6.49 10.96 -8.13
N PRO A 43 5.63 10.64 -9.10
CA PRO A 43 4.22 10.42 -8.82
C PRO A 43 4.04 9.33 -7.75
N HIS A 44 3.25 9.61 -6.73
CA HIS A 44 3.00 8.64 -5.65
C HIS A 44 1.64 8.84 -5.00
N LEU A 45 1.12 7.76 -4.44
CA LEU A 45 -0.24 7.66 -3.92
C LEU A 45 -0.20 7.43 -2.40
N HIS A 46 -0.91 8.26 -1.65
CA HIS A 46 -1.27 7.98 -0.25
C HIS A 46 -2.70 7.50 -0.18
N ILE A 47 -2.94 6.45 0.61
CA ILE A 47 -4.27 5.94 0.92
C ILE A 47 -4.39 5.87 2.43
N ASP A 48 -5.23 6.74 2.99
CA ASP A 48 -5.46 6.82 4.42
C ASP A 48 -6.75 6.09 4.76
N PHE A 49 -6.65 5.13 5.69
CA PHE A 49 -7.77 4.28 6.07
C PHE A 49 -7.82 4.01 7.57
N ILE A 50 -9.03 3.70 8.04
CA ILE A 50 -9.29 3.23 9.40
C ILE A 50 -9.60 1.73 9.32
N PRO A 51 -8.74 0.85 9.86
CA PRO A 51 -9.06 -0.57 9.94
C PRO A 51 -10.11 -0.80 11.02
N TYR A 52 -11.17 -1.53 10.69
CA TYR A 52 -12.22 -1.84 11.65
C TYR A 52 -12.71 -3.28 11.55
N VAL A 53 -13.34 -3.74 12.62
CA VAL A 53 -14.08 -5.01 12.68
C VAL A 53 -15.41 -4.77 13.38
N THR A 54 -16.44 -5.49 12.95
CA THR A 54 -17.78 -5.52 13.56
C THR A 54 -17.98 -6.82 14.33
N ASP A 55 -19.13 -6.98 15.00
CA ASP A 55 -19.54 -8.21 15.66
C ASP A 55 -18.57 -8.69 16.76
N TRP A 56 -17.90 -7.73 17.41
CA TRP A 56 -16.90 -8.02 18.43
C TRP A 56 -17.51 -8.75 19.63
N LYS A 57 -17.06 -9.99 19.88
CA LYS A 57 -17.63 -10.87 20.92
C LYS A 57 -17.18 -10.57 22.36
N GLY A 58 -16.20 -9.69 22.56
CA GLY A 58 -15.72 -9.32 23.90
C GLY A 58 -16.48 -8.15 24.54
N LYS A 59 -16.21 -7.86 25.81
CA LYS A 59 -16.84 -6.72 26.53
C LYS A 59 -16.52 -5.37 25.88
N GLY A 60 -17.53 -4.56 25.57
CA GLY A 60 -17.38 -3.17 25.08
C GLY A 60 -18.15 -2.93 23.78
N MET A 61 -17.67 -1.97 22.97
CA MET A 61 -18.28 -1.66 21.66
C MET A 61 -18.20 -2.84 20.68
N ASP A 62 -19.25 -2.98 19.87
CA ASP A 62 -19.39 -3.99 18.81
C ASP A 62 -18.42 -3.74 17.65
N THR A 63 -18.24 -2.47 17.27
CA THR A 63 -17.25 -2.05 16.26
C THR A 63 -15.96 -1.58 16.93
N ARG A 64 -14.80 -2.05 16.45
CA ARG A 64 -13.48 -1.68 16.99
C ARG A 64 -12.45 -1.40 15.91
N VAL A 65 -11.49 -0.54 16.25
CA VAL A 65 -10.28 -0.32 15.45
C VAL A 65 -9.25 -1.38 15.77
N SER A 66 -8.90 -2.20 14.78
CA SER A 66 -7.84 -3.20 14.90
C SER A 66 -7.34 -3.61 13.54
N LEU A 67 -6.13 -3.20 13.17
CA LEU A 67 -5.52 -3.60 11.89
C LEU A 67 -5.39 -5.11 11.77
N LYS A 68 -4.88 -5.77 12.82
CA LYS A 68 -4.69 -7.21 12.82
C LYS A 68 -5.99 -7.97 12.57
N GLN A 69 -7.08 -7.62 13.26
CA GLN A 69 -8.36 -8.30 13.12
C GLN A 69 -9.07 -7.95 11.80
N ALA A 70 -8.92 -6.71 11.33
CA ALA A 70 -9.42 -6.30 10.01
C ALA A 70 -8.76 -7.13 8.90
N LEU A 71 -7.43 -7.25 8.92
CA LEU A 71 -6.69 -8.06 7.94
C LEU A 71 -7.02 -9.56 8.05
N LYS A 72 -7.22 -10.10 9.25
CA LYS A 72 -7.74 -11.47 9.43
C LYS A 72 -9.09 -11.68 8.77
N SER A 73 -9.98 -10.71 8.90
CA SER A 73 -11.32 -10.76 8.29
C SER A 73 -11.26 -10.70 6.75
N LEU A 74 -10.17 -10.16 6.19
CA LEU A 74 -9.85 -10.21 4.76
C LEU A 74 -9.17 -11.51 4.32
N GLY A 75 -8.92 -12.46 5.24
CA GLY A 75 -8.31 -13.75 4.96
C GLY A 75 -6.80 -13.85 5.21
N PHE A 76 -6.15 -12.79 5.68
CA PHE A 76 -4.72 -12.81 6.03
C PHE A 76 -4.53 -13.37 7.43
N GLN A 77 -4.01 -14.58 7.55
CA GLN A 77 -3.99 -15.30 8.83
C GLN A 77 -2.76 -15.01 9.67
N GLY A 78 -1.65 -14.66 9.00
CA GLY A 78 -0.32 -14.56 9.62
C GLY A 78 0.21 -15.94 10.05
N GLY A 79 1.50 -16.19 9.81
CA GLY A 79 2.18 -17.43 10.18
C GLY A 79 3.16 -17.24 11.33
N ASN A 80 4.20 -16.45 11.10
CA ASN A 80 5.29 -16.22 12.04
C ASN A 80 5.68 -14.74 12.12
N LYS A 81 6.69 -14.39 12.93
CA LYS A 81 7.14 -12.99 13.12
C LYS A 81 7.50 -12.24 11.84
N HIS A 82 7.89 -12.94 10.78
CA HIS A 82 8.26 -12.37 9.47
C HIS A 82 7.14 -12.49 8.43
N ASP A 83 6.07 -13.21 8.75
CA ASP A 83 4.92 -13.45 7.89
C ASP A 83 3.63 -13.07 8.63
N THR A 84 3.53 -11.79 9.00
CA THR A 84 2.36 -11.25 9.69
C THR A 84 1.21 -11.03 8.70
N GLU A 85 0.00 -10.82 9.21
CA GLU A 85 -1.16 -10.44 8.41
C GLU A 85 -0.88 -9.19 7.57
N LEU A 86 -0.15 -8.23 8.15
CA LEU A 86 0.29 -7.01 7.48
C LEU A 86 1.25 -7.31 6.32
N ASN A 87 2.24 -8.19 6.53
CA ASN A 87 3.18 -8.56 5.46
C ASN A 87 2.48 -9.28 4.31
N GLN A 88 1.58 -10.21 4.63
CA GLN A 88 0.79 -10.93 3.63
C GLN A 88 -0.09 -9.96 2.83
N TRP A 89 -0.79 -9.05 3.50
CA TRP A 89 -1.62 -8.03 2.88
C TRP A 89 -0.81 -7.06 2.00
N MET A 90 0.31 -6.52 2.51
CA MET A 90 1.19 -5.64 1.73
C MET A 90 1.71 -6.34 0.48
N ASN A 91 2.09 -7.62 0.57
CA ASN A 91 2.54 -8.39 -0.58
C ASN A 91 1.41 -8.69 -1.57
N HIS A 92 0.17 -8.87 -1.08
CA HIS A 92 -1.01 -8.99 -1.93
C HIS A 92 -1.27 -7.70 -2.71
N GLU A 93 -1.35 -6.53 -2.04
CA GLU A 93 -1.59 -5.26 -2.73
C GLU A 93 -0.44 -4.89 -3.69
N LYS A 94 0.82 -5.23 -3.37
CA LYS A 94 1.95 -5.09 -4.32
C LYS A 94 1.74 -5.92 -5.59
N LYS A 95 1.24 -7.16 -5.47
CA LYS A 95 0.92 -8.01 -6.63
C LYS A 95 -0.21 -7.42 -7.46
N VAL A 96 -1.27 -6.92 -6.83
CA VAL A 96 -2.39 -6.26 -7.54
C VAL A 96 -1.92 -5.00 -8.28
N LEU A 97 -1.06 -4.19 -7.65
CA LEU A 97 -0.44 -3.04 -8.31
C LEU A 97 0.45 -3.48 -9.48
N ALA A 98 1.24 -4.53 -9.31
CA ALA A 98 2.09 -5.08 -10.37
C ALA A 98 1.27 -5.64 -11.55
N GLU A 99 0.12 -6.27 -11.28
CA GLU A 99 -0.81 -6.74 -12.32
C GLU A 99 -1.38 -5.55 -13.12
N SER A 100 -1.74 -4.46 -12.44
CA SER A 100 -2.19 -3.22 -13.09
C SER A 100 -1.06 -2.63 -13.94
N ALA A 101 0.15 -2.52 -13.37
CA ALA A 101 1.35 -2.03 -14.05
C ALA A 101 1.71 -2.84 -15.31
N LYS A 102 1.55 -4.17 -15.25
CA LYS A 102 1.84 -5.08 -16.36
C LYS A 102 0.98 -4.80 -17.60
N GLN A 103 -0.27 -4.36 -17.43
CA GLN A 103 -1.14 -3.97 -18.55
C GLN A 103 -0.58 -2.78 -19.33
N HIS A 104 0.28 -1.99 -18.70
CA HIS A 104 0.98 -0.85 -19.28
C HIS A 104 2.45 -1.16 -19.65
N GLY A 105 2.84 -2.45 -19.66
CA GLY A 105 4.20 -2.87 -20.01
C GLY A 105 5.25 -2.62 -18.94
N ILE A 106 4.85 -2.36 -17.69
CA ILE A 106 5.77 -2.17 -16.56
C ILE A 106 5.87 -3.49 -15.78
N GLU A 107 7.09 -4.00 -15.64
CA GLU A 107 7.36 -5.21 -14.86
C GLU A 107 7.81 -4.88 -13.43
N TRP A 108 7.35 -5.70 -12.47
CA TRP A 108 7.75 -5.57 -11.08
C TRP A 108 9.07 -6.31 -10.82
N GLU A 109 10.16 -5.53 -10.71
CA GLU A 109 11.47 -6.02 -10.31
C GLU A 109 11.54 -6.31 -8.80
N GLN A 110 11.86 -7.55 -8.43
CA GLN A 110 12.10 -7.94 -7.03
C GLN A 110 13.60 -7.93 -6.71
N LYS A 111 14.07 -6.85 -6.09
CA LYS A 111 15.51 -6.64 -5.81
C LYS A 111 16.11 -7.55 -4.73
N GLY A 112 15.29 -8.24 -3.94
CA GLY A 112 15.77 -9.12 -2.86
C GLY A 112 16.56 -8.41 -1.74
N THR A 113 16.43 -7.09 -1.62
CA THR A 113 17.14 -6.30 -0.62
C THR A 113 16.46 -6.35 0.74
N HIS A 114 17.26 -6.28 1.80
CA HIS A 114 16.81 -6.25 3.18
C HIS A 114 17.16 -4.91 3.84
N GLU A 115 17.15 -3.83 3.04
CA GLU A 115 17.43 -2.50 3.56
C GLU A 115 16.32 -2.05 4.50
N GLU A 116 16.70 -1.44 5.62
CA GLU A 116 15.75 -0.84 6.54
C GLU A 116 15.02 0.32 5.87
N HIS A 117 13.75 0.51 6.22
CA HIS A 117 13.00 1.68 5.79
C HIS A 117 13.66 2.96 6.34
N LEU A 118 13.91 3.92 5.44
CA LEU A 118 14.38 5.25 5.80
C LEU A 118 13.24 6.25 5.59
N ASP A 119 13.08 7.16 6.54
CA ASP A 119 12.27 8.35 6.29
C ASP A 119 12.87 9.20 5.15
N VAL A 120 12.05 10.13 4.64
CA VAL A 120 12.41 10.98 3.48
C VAL A 120 13.70 11.76 3.71
N TYR A 121 13.96 12.23 4.94
CA TYR A 121 15.15 13.01 5.26
C TYR A 121 16.42 12.14 5.25
N ASN A 122 16.37 10.99 5.92
CA ASN A 122 17.48 10.05 6.00
C ASN A 122 17.78 9.40 4.65
N PHE A 123 16.75 9.12 3.84
CA PHE A 123 16.91 8.68 2.45
C PHE A 123 17.65 9.75 1.61
N LYS A 124 17.19 11.00 1.63
CA LYS A 124 17.86 12.12 0.92
C LYS A 124 19.31 12.30 1.38
N LYS A 125 19.60 12.11 2.67
CA LYS A 125 20.96 12.17 3.22
C LYS A 125 21.86 11.03 2.73
N LYS A 126 21.32 9.81 2.58
CA LYS A 126 22.05 8.65 2.02
C LYS A 126 22.37 8.88 0.54
N GLU A 127 21.40 9.33 -0.25
CA GLU A 127 21.59 9.53 -1.70
C GLU A 127 22.61 10.63 -2.03
N ARG A 128 22.72 11.68 -1.21
CA ARG A 128 23.74 12.74 -1.38
C ARG A 128 25.20 12.26 -1.20
N LYS A 129 25.40 11.09 -0.58
CA LYS A 129 26.73 10.53 -0.32
C LYS A 129 27.19 9.53 -1.39
N LYS A 130 26.30 9.15 -2.31
CA LYS A 130 26.63 8.34 -3.49
C LYS A 130 27.18 9.25 -4.58
#